data_AF-A0A9R0JY02-F1
#
_entry.id   AF-A0A9R0JY02-F1
#
_cell.length_a   1.000
_cell.length_b   1.000
_cell.length_c   1.000
_cell.angle_alpha   90.00
_cell.angle_beta   90.00
_cell.angle_gamma   90.00
#
_symmetry.space_group_name_H-M   'P 1'
#
loop_
_entity.id
_entity.type
_entity.pdbx_description
1 polymer ?
#
loop_
_entity_poly.entity_id
_entity_poly.type
_entity_poly.pdbx_seq_one_letter_code
_entity_poly.pdbx_strand_id
1 'polypeptide(L)'
;MILDEEIQQRQLEAMQELQRERRKRRRHDEEIQMQLEAMEVNQEPTNADLQRERRKRRRMILNEKRQQRQLQPVQEKTHNQGYLSLGPPEEECPYCSAIMWWEERIKEKSTKNRTVFNMCCQHGKVKLPKFKEPPELLAKLLN
;
A
#
# COMPACT_ATOMS: atom_id res chain seq x y z
N MET A 1 53.06 21.25 -69.64
CA MET A 1 53.54 21.78 -68.34
C MET A 1 52.47 22.62 -67.65
N ILE A 2 52.10 23.81 -68.15
CA ILE A 2 51.07 24.65 -67.48
C ILE A 2 49.67 24.00 -67.46
N LEU A 3 49.27 23.36 -68.57
CA LEU A 3 47.98 22.66 -68.67
C LEU A 3 47.88 21.44 -67.72
N ASP A 4 49.00 20.79 -67.40
CA ASP A 4 49.01 19.59 -66.53
C ASP A 4 48.87 19.97 -65.05
N GLU A 5 49.51 21.06 -64.61
CA GLU A 5 49.37 21.60 -63.25
C GLU A 5 47.94 22.11 -63.00
N GLU A 6 47.31 22.77 -63.97
CA GLU A 6 45.92 23.19 -63.88
C GLU A 6 44.95 21.99 -63.80
N ILE A 7 45.27 20.87 -64.48
CA ILE A 7 44.48 19.64 -64.40
C ILE A 7 44.66 19.01 -63.01
N GLN A 8 45.88 18.94 -62.49
CA GLN A 8 46.15 18.40 -61.15
C GLN A 8 45.49 19.26 -60.05
N GLN A 9 45.53 20.58 -60.18
CA GLN A 9 44.89 21.49 -59.23
C GLN A 9 43.35 21.33 -59.25
N ARG A 10 42.74 21.22 -60.44
CA ARG A 10 41.31 20.90 -60.58
C ARG A 10 40.95 19.55 -59.97
N GLN A 11 41.79 18.53 -60.13
CA GLN A 11 41.58 17.21 -59.53
C GLN A 11 41.69 17.24 -58.00
N LEU A 12 42.64 18.00 -57.44
CA LEU A 12 42.80 18.18 -56.00
C LEU A 12 41.59 18.91 -55.40
N GLU A 13 41.13 19.97 -56.05
CA GLU A 13 39.93 20.72 -55.62
C GLU A 13 38.67 19.84 -55.69
N ALA A 14 38.48 19.08 -56.77
CA ALA A 14 37.38 18.12 -56.88
C ALA A 14 37.42 17.04 -55.79
N MET A 15 38.61 16.54 -55.44
CA MET A 15 38.79 15.56 -54.37
C MET A 15 38.50 16.16 -52.98
N GLN A 16 38.93 17.40 -52.75
CA GLN A 16 38.64 18.14 -51.51
C GLN A 16 37.14 18.45 -51.38
N GLU A 17 36.47 18.81 -52.46
CA GLU A 17 35.02 19.04 -52.50
C GLU A 17 34.25 17.75 -52.20
N LEU A 18 34.64 16.63 -52.81
CA LEU A 18 34.07 15.32 -52.51
C LEU A 18 34.25 14.93 -51.03
N GLN A 19 35.42 15.22 -50.44
CA GLN A 19 35.66 15.00 -49.02
C GLN A 19 34.78 15.91 -48.14
N ARG A 20 34.58 17.18 -48.53
CA ARG A 20 33.68 18.11 -47.82
C ARG A 20 32.23 17.62 -47.87
N GLU A 21 31.76 17.19 -49.04
CA GLU A 21 30.40 16.65 -49.21
C GLU A 21 30.19 15.35 -48.43
N ARG A 22 31.17 14.43 -48.43
CA ARG A 22 31.12 13.22 -47.59
C ARG A 22 31.05 13.55 -46.10
N ARG A 23 31.79 14.56 -45.62
CA ARG A 23 31.72 15.01 -44.22
C ARG A 23 30.37 15.65 -43.88
N LYS A 24 29.77 16.40 -44.81
CA LYS A 24 28.42 16.97 -44.61
C LYS A 24 27.36 15.87 -44.51
N ARG A 25 27.38 14.89 -45.42
CA ARG A 25 26.49 13.72 -45.36
C ARG A 25 26.63 12.97 -44.05
N ARG A 26 27.87 12.65 -43.64
CA ARG A 26 28.11 11.95 -42.36
C ARG A 26 27.55 12.70 -41.15
N ARG A 27 27.73 14.03 -41.09
CA ARG A 27 27.16 14.85 -40.01
C ARG A 27 25.63 14.84 -40.02
N HIS A 28 25.02 14.87 -41.20
CA HIS A 28 23.57 14.80 -41.33
C HIS A 28 23.03 13.43 -40.92
N ASP A 29 23.71 12.35 -41.32
CA ASP A 29 23.36 10.98 -40.93
C ASP A 29 23.51 10.78 -39.40
N GLU A 30 24.58 11.33 -38.80
CA GLU A 30 24.80 11.37 -37.34
C GLU A 30 23.70 12.18 -36.62
N GLU A 31 23.27 13.30 -37.18
CA GLU A 31 22.21 14.14 -36.63
C GLU A 31 20.84 13.44 -36.68
N ILE A 32 20.53 12.76 -37.80
CA ILE A 32 19.31 11.95 -37.93
C ILE A 32 19.33 10.80 -36.91
N GLN A 33 20.46 10.10 -36.74
CA GLN A 33 20.57 9.01 -35.76
C GLN A 33 20.32 9.50 -34.33
N MET A 34 20.93 10.64 -33.95
CA MET A 34 20.74 11.24 -32.64
C MET A 34 19.28 11.68 -32.41
N GLN A 35 18.61 12.20 -33.45
CA GLN A 35 17.19 12.54 -33.37
C GLN A 35 16.29 11.31 -33.21
N LEU A 36 16.56 10.22 -33.92
CA LEU A 36 15.82 8.96 -33.78
C LEU A 36 15.99 8.36 -32.37
N GLU A 37 17.21 8.35 -31.84
CA GLU A 37 17.49 7.87 -30.46
C GLU A 37 16.82 8.74 -29.39
N ALA A 38 16.79 10.07 -29.57
CA ALA A 38 16.12 10.99 -28.66
C ALA A 38 14.59 10.80 -28.62
N MET A 39 13.99 10.33 -29.73
CA MET A 39 12.58 9.98 -29.80
C MET A 39 12.25 8.61 -29.17
N GLU A 40 13.26 7.76 -28.97
CA GLU A 40 13.11 6.38 -28.48
C GLU A 40 13.14 6.26 -26.93
N VAL A 41 13.15 7.37 -26.19
CA VAL A 41 13.05 7.39 -24.72
C VAL A 41 11.61 7.07 -24.24
N ASN A 42 11.08 5.96 -24.72
CA ASN A 42 9.92 5.27 -24.16
C ASN A 42 10.44 3.96 -23.54
N GLN A 43 11.19 4.08 -22.45
CA GLN A 43 11.56 2.89 -21.67
C GLN A 43 10.28 2.24 -21.16
N GLU A 44 9.94 1.09 -21.74
CA GLU A 44 8.89 0.20 -21.26
C GLU A 44 9.06 0.01 -19.74
N PRO A 45 8.03 0.31 -18.94
CA PRO A 45 8.15 0.25 -17.48
C PRO A 45 8.55 -1.16 -17.08
N THR A 46 9.60 -1.26 -16.25
CA THR A 46 10.10 -2.57 -15.87
C THR A 46 9.03 -3.34 -15.11
N ASN A 47 9.14 -4.68 -15.08
CA ASN A 47 8.25 -5.51 -14.26
C ASN A 47 8.26 -5.08 -12.78
N ALA A 48 9.38 -4.56 -12.27
CA ALA A 48 9.48 -4.04 -10.91
C ALA A 48 8.65 -2.76 -10.74
N ASP A 49 8.66 -1.85 -11.72
CA ASP A 49 7.87 -0.62 -11.71
C ASP A 49 6.37 -0.92 -11.78
N LEU A 50 5.96 -1.84 -12.66
CA LEU A 50 4.58 -2.30 -12.75
C LEU A 50 4.10 -2.95 -11.45
N GLN A 51 4.94 -3.78 -10.81
CA GLN A 51 4.61 -4.36 -9.50
C GLN A 51 4.50 -3.30 -8.40
N ARG A 52 5.37 -2.29 -8.41
CA ARG A 52 5.34 -1.19 -7.45
C ARG A 52 4.05 -0.38 -7.61
N GLU A 53 3.65 -0.07 -8.84
CA GLU A 53 2.39 0.63 -9.10
C GLU A 53 1.15 -0.20 -8.72
N ARG A 54 1.14 -1.50 -9.00
CA ARG A 54 0.07 -2.41 -8.53
C ARG A 54 -0.06 -2.37 -7.00
N ARG A 55 1.06 -2.40 -6.27
CA ARG A 55 1.06 -2.30 -4.80
C ARG A 55 0.55 -0.95 -4.31
N LYS A 56 0.98 0.16 -4.93
CA LYS A 56 0.48 1.51 -4.61
C LYS A 56 -1.03 1.62 -4.84
N ARG A 57 -1.52 1.19 -6.01
CA ARG A 57 -2.96 1.16 -6.33
C ARG A 57 -3.76 0.34 -5.33
N ARG A 58 -3.29 -0.88 -5.01
CA ARG A 58 -3.94 -1.73 -4.00
C ARG A 58 -4.03 -1.02 -2.64
N ARG A 59 -2.97 -0.32 -2.21
CA ARG A 59 -2.96 0.43 -0.96
C ARG A 59 -3.95 1.60 -0.99
N MET A 60 -4.04 2.33 -2.10
CA MET A 60 -5.01 3.42 -2.26
C MET A 60 -6.45 2.91 -2.17
N ILE A 61 -6.80 1.84 -2.89
CA ILE A 61 -8.14 1.22 -2.84
C ILE A 61 -8.50 0.77 -1.41
N LEU A 62 -7.55 0.16 -0.69
CA LEU A 62 -7.76 -0.26 0.70
C LEU A 62 -8.00 0.92 1.65
N ASN A 63 -7.28 2.02 1.47
CA ASN A 63 -7.46 3.25 2.25
C ASN A 63 -8.80 3.92 1.93
N GLU A 64 -9.16 4.02 0.65
CA GLU A 64 -10.43 4.58 0.20
C GLU A 64 -11.61 3.77 0.77
N LYS A 65 -11.57 2.44 0.69
CA LYS A 65 -12.58 1.57 1.32
C LYS A 65 -12.64 1.74 2.84
N ARG A 66 -11.53 2.06 3.50
CA ARG A 66 -11.52 2.37 4.95
C ARG A 66 -12.18 3.71 5.23
N GLN A 67 -11.87 4.75 4.45
CA GLN A 67 -12.48 6.07 4.58
C GLN A 67 -13.98 6.01 4.29
N GLN A 68 -14.40 5.31 3.23
CA GLN A 68 -15.82 5.08 2.94
C GLN A 68 -16.52 4.42 4.13
N ARG A 69 -15.95 3.38 4.77
CA ARG A 69 -16.54 2.80 5.99
C ARG A 69 -16.59 3.76 7.19
N GLN A 70 -15.63 4.69 7.31
CA GLN A 70 -15.63 5.69 8.39
C GLN A 70 -16.62 6.82 8.14
N LEU A 71 -16.95 7.11 6.87
CA LEU A 71 -17.89 8.14 6.44
C LEU A 71 -19.27 7.58 6.10
N GLN A 72 -19.48 6.25 6.18
CA GLN A 72 -20.82 5.71 6.16
C GLN A 72 -21.56 6.38 7.31
N PRO A 73 -22.72 7.02 7.06
CA PRO A 73 -23.59 7.44 8.13
C PRO A 73 -23.77 6.20 8.99
N VAL A 74 -23.48 6.29 10.29
CA VAL A 74 -24.08 5.34 11.22
C VAL A 74 -25.56 5.50 10.90
N GLN A 75 -26.14 4.51 10.22
CA GLN A 75 -27.57 4.46 10.04
C GLN A 75 -28.07 4.26 11.45
N GLU A 76 -28.25 5.37 12.15
CA GLU A 76 -29.01 5.49 13.34
C GLU A 76 -30.40 5.15 12.86
N LYS A 77 -30.70 3.85 12.85
CA LYS A 77 -32.05 3.38 12.84
C LYS A 77 -32.59 3.93 14.14
N THR A 78 -33.10 5.15 14.08
CA THR A 78 -34.09 5.67 15.01
C THR A 78 -35.36 4.88 14.76
N HIS A 79 -35.25 3.58 14.92
CA HIS A 79 -36.39 2.79 15.23
C HIS A 79 -36.73 3.24 16.65
N ASN A 80 -37.99 3.59 16.86
CA ASN A 80 -38.65 3.48 18.15
C ASN A 80 -38.61 2.00 18.63
N GLN A 81 -37.43 1.36 18.61
CA GLN A 81 -37.14 0.07 19.21
C GLN A 81 -36.65 0.43 20.59
N GLY A 82 -37.43 0.06 21.60
CA GLY A 82 -37.01 0.15 22.98
C GLY A 82 -35.63 -0.46 23.20
N TYR A 83 -35.05 -0.16 24.36
CA TYR A 83 -33.72 -0.59 24.77
C TYR A 83 -33.41 -2.04 24.31
N LEU A 84 -32.40 -2.20 23.46
CA LEU A 84 -31.89 -3.51 23.05
C LEU A 84 -31.18 -4.14 24.24
N SER A 85 -31.86 -5.03 24.93
CA SER A 85 -31.25 -5.85 26.00
C SER A 85 -30.58 -7.07 25.37
N LEU A 86 -29.29 -7.25 25.64
CA LEU A 86 -28.54 -8.47 25.34
C LEU A 86 -28.78 -9.58 26.38
N GLY A 87 -29.57 -9.31 27.41
CA GLY A 87 -29.64 -10.16 28.59
C GLY A 87 -28.43 -9.99 29.51
N PRO A 88 -28.33 -10.78 30.59
CA PRO A 88 -27.14 -10.81 31.43
C PRO A 88 -25.95 -11.40 30.66
N PRO A 89 -24.71 -11.08 31.06
CA PRO A 89 -23.54 -11.76 30.54
C PRO A 89 -23.50 -13.19 31.11
N GLU A 90 -23.18 -14.17 30.25
CA GLU A 90 -23.17 -15.60 30.61
C GLU A 90 -21.83 -16.27 30.25
N GLU A 91 -20.98 -15.61 29.46
CA GLU A 91 -19.77 -16.23 28.93
C GLU A 91 -18.58 -16.02 29.86
N GLU A 92 -17.99 -17.12 30.33
CA GLU A 92 -16.81 -17.07 31.18
C GLU A 92 -15.52 -16.95 30.37
N CYS A 93 -14.68 -15.98 30.73
CA CYS A 93 -13.34 -15.86 30.16
C CYS A 93 -12.44 -17.04 30.59
N PRO A 94 -11.86 -17.81 29.65
CA PRO A 94 -11.09 -19.03 29.98
C PRO A 94 -9.75 -18.76 30.71
N TYR A 95 -9.34 -17.50 30.85
CA TYR A 95 -8.08 -17.12 31.47
C TYR A 95 -8.22 -16.53 32.87
N CYS A 96 -9.33 -15.84 33.15
CA CYS A 96 -9.50 -15.09 34.40
C CYS A 96 -10.89 -15.24 35.04
N SER A 97 -11.77 -16.06 34.45
CA SER A 97 -13.12 -16.34 34.96
C SER A 97 -14.04 -15.12 35.07
N ALA A 98 -13.69 -14.01 34.41
CA ALA A 98 -14.60 -12.87 34.27
C ALA A 98 -15.80 -13.26 33.39
N ILE A 99 -17.02 -12.91 33.81
CA ILE A 99 -18.25 -13.14 33.05
C ILE A 99 -18.46 -11.95 32.10
N MET A 100 -18.64 -12.25 30.81
CA MET A 100 -18.70 -11.29 29.71
C MET A 100 -19.89 -11.58 28.80
N TRP A 101 -20.29 -10.62 27.96
CA TRP A 101 -21.24 -10.90 26.90
C TRP A 101 -20.56 -11.62 25.73
N TRP A 102 -21.29 -12.50 25.05
CA TRP A 102 -20.79 -13.20 23.85
C TRP A 102 -20.33 -12.22 22.76
N GLU A 103 -21.01 -11.09 22.62
CA GLU A 103 -20.73 -10.01 21.68
C GLU A 103 -19.37 -9.33 21.92
N GLU A 104 -18.83 -9.42 23.13
CA GLU A 104 -17.54 -8.82 23.51
C GLU A 104 -16.33 -9.70 23.15
N ARG A 105 -16.59 -10.92 22.68
CA ARG A 105 -15.52 -11.82 22.20
C ARG A 105 -14.79 -11.22 21.01
N ILE A 106 -13.54 -11.60 20.86
CA ILE A 106 -12.73 -11.15 19.73
C ILE A 106 -12.83 -12.17 18.62
N LYS A 107 -13.11 -11.65 17.42
CA LYS A 107 -13.08 -12.41 16.18
C LYS A 107 -11.62 -12.66 15.80
N GLU A 108 -10.97 -13.55 16.53
CA GLU A 108 -9.63 -14.00 16.17
C GLU A 108 -9.71 -14.87 14.92
N LYS A 109 -8.75 -14.75 14.00
CA LYS A 109 -8.68 -15.56 12.77
C LYS A 109 -8.29 -17.03 13.03
N SER A 110 -8.26 -17.45 14.28
CA SER A 110 -7.77 -18.75 14.72
C SER A 110 -8.83 -19.82 14.51
N THR A 111 -8.40 -20.99 14.05
CA THR A 111 -9.24 -22.19 13.83
C THR A 111 -9.70 -22.86 15.12
N LYS A 112 -9.27 -22.36 16.28
CA LYS A 112 -9.70 -22.86 17.58
C LYS A 112 -10.96 -22.11 18.00
N ASN A 113 -12.09 -22.81 18.09
CA ASN A 113 -13.41 -22.32 18.54
C ASN A 113 -13.44 -21.82 20.01
N ARG A 114 -12.36 -21.24 20.53
CA ARG A 114 -12.32 -20.69 21.88
C ARG A 114 -12.76 -19.24 21.85
N THR A 115 -13.73 -18.90 22.69
CA THR A 115 -14.08 -17.52 23.00
C THR A 115 -12.90 -16.87 23.71
N VAL A 116 -12.42 -15.76 23.16
CA VAL A 116 -11.36 -14.97 23.80
C VAL A 116 -11.79 -13.52 23.94
N PHE A 117 -11.41 -12.93 25.07
CA PHE A 117 -11.81 -11.59 25.47
C PHE A 117 -10.56 -10.74 25.76
N ASN A 118 -10.55 -9.48 25.31
CA ASN A 118 -9.47 -8.53 25.62
C ASN A 118 -9.78 -7.67 26.85
N MET A 119 -11.07 -7.44 27.12
CA MET A 119 -11.51 -6.41 28.05
C MET A 119 -11.27 -6.78 29.52
N CYS A 120 -11.16 -8.07 29.85
CA CYS A 120 -10.88 -8.54 31.21
C CYS A 120 -9.37 -8.70 31.48
N CYS A 121 -8.70 -9.59 30.77
CA CYS A 121 -7.30 -10.01 31.06
C CYS A 121 -6.37 -9.85 29.85
N GLN A 122 -6.82 -9.16 28.80
CA GLN A 122 -6.11 -9.05 27.53
C GLN A 122 -5.67 -10.40 26.95
N HIS A 123 -6.59 -11.36 26.80
CA HIS A 123 -6.29 -12.72 26.33
C HIS A 123 -5.27 -13.45 27.21
N GLY A 124 -5.37 -13.27 28.53
CA GLY A 124 -4.47 -13.90 29.51
C GLY A 124 -3.10 -13.24 29.64
N LYS A 125 -2.85 -12.10 28.97
CA LYS A 125 -1.60 -11.34 29.13
C LYS A 125 -1.47 -10.68 30.49
N VAL A 126 -2.60 -10.32 31.10
CA VAL A 126 -2.64 -9.69 32.43
C VAL A 126 -3.22 -10.68 33.42
N LYS A 127 -2.46 -10.97 34.48
CA LYS A 127 -2.94 -11.75 35.61
C LYS A 127 -3.59 -10.81 36.63
N LEU A 128 -4.92 -10.80 36.67
CA LEU A 128 -5.66 -10.01 37.66
C LEU A 128 -5.44 -10.62 39.06
N PRO A 129 -5.11 -9.81 40.08
CA PRO A 129 -5.07 -10.30 41.45
C PRO A 129 -6.49 -10.68 41.91
N LYS A 130 -6.59 -11.66 42.82
CA LYS A 130 -7.87 -11.98 43.45
C LYS A 130 -8.39 -10.75 44.20
N PHE A 131 -9.71 -10.55 44.18
CA PHE A 131 -10.35 -9.53 45.01
C PHE A 131 -10.00 -9.77 46.47
N LYS A 132 -9.67 -8.69 47.18
CA LYS A 132 -9.55 -8.74 48.63
C LYS A 132 -10.93 -8.92 49.22
N GLU A 133 -11.01 -9.65 50.32
CA GLU A 133 -12.27 -9.75 51.06
C GLU A 133 -12.71 -8.35 51.49
N PRO A 134 -14.00 -8.02 51.33
CA PRO A 134 -14.51 -6.74 51.80
C PRO A 134 -14.36 -6.66 53.33
N PRO A 135 -14.10 -5.47 53.89
CA PRO A 135 -14.20 -5.24 55.34
C PRO A 135 -15.51 -5.78 55.90
N GLU A 136 -15.49 -6.25 57.16
CA GLU A 136 -16.59 -7.00 57.78
C GLU A 136 -17.96 -6.31 57.65
N LEU A 137 -17.98 -4.97 57.77
CA LEU A 137 -19.20 -4.17 57.59
C LEU A 137 -19.80 -4.29 56.18
N LEU A 138 -18.95 -4.29 55.15
CA LEU A 138 -19.37 -4.41 53.75
C LEU A 138 -19.68 -5.87 53.39
N ALA A 139 -18.98 -6.84 53.98
CA ALA A 139 -19.26 -8.26 53.81
C ALA A 139 -20.70 -8.60 54.23
N LYS A 140 -21.20 -7.99 55.32
CA LYS A 140 -22.57 -8.18 55.82
C LYS A 140 -23.67 -7.69 54.86
N LEU A 141 -23.34 -6.87 53.87
CA LEU A 141 -24.30 -6.32 52.90
C LEU A 141 -24.45 -7.16 51.62
N LEU A 142 -23.63 -8.21 51.46
CA LEU A 142 -23.64 -9.08 50.28
C LEU A 142 -24.59 -10.28 50.44
N ASN A 143 -25.46 -10.24 51.46
CA ASN A 143 -26.44 -11.29 51.81
C ASN A 143 -27.77 -11.08 51.10
#